data_AF-A0A5J9SXW5-F1
#
_entry.id   AF-A0A5J9SXW5-F1
#
_cell.length_a   1.000
_cell.length_b   1.000
_cell.length_c   1.000
_cell.angle_alpha   90.00
_cell.angle_beta   90.00
_cell.angle_gamma   90.00
#
_symmetry.space_group_name_H-M   'P 1'
#
loop_
_entity.id
_entity.type
_entity.pdbx_description
1 polymer ?
#
loop_
_entity_poly.entity_id
_entity_poly.type
_entity_poly.pdbx_seq_one_letter_code
_entity_poly.pdbx_strand_id
1 'polypeptide(L)' 'MNRLSSRSHSVFTCIVESEWEKDSVPYLRSTRLNLVDLAGSERTSGAEGDRLKEASNINKSLYTL' A
#
# COMPACT_ATOMS: atom_id res chain seq x y z
N MET A 1 -8.17 12.42 -15.90
CA MET A 1 -7.32 11.32 -15.40
C MET A 1 -5.89 11.85 -15.36
N ASN A 2 -5.19 11.73 -14.23
CA ASN A 2 -3.79 12.20 -14.14
C ASN A 2 -2.86 11.15 -14.76
N ARG A 3 -2.14 11.50 -15.83
CA ARG A 3 -1.22 10.59 -16.55
C ARG A 3 -0.03 10.13 -15.70
N LEU A 4 0.29 10.82 -14.61
CA LEU A 4 1.39 10.50 -13.71
C LEU A 4 0.96 9.69 -12.48
N SER A 5 -0.34 9.49 -12.27
CA SER A 5 -0.82 8.68 -11.15
C SER A 5 -0.59 7.20 -11.42
N SER A 6 -0.08 6.49 -10.41
CA SER A 6 -0.13 5.03 -10.39
C SER A 6 -1.60 4.54 -10.36
N ARG A 7 -1.85 3.38 -10.96
CA ARG A 7 -3.14 2.68 -11.01
C ARG A 7 -3.13 1.37 -10.21
N SER A 8 -2.04 1.09 -9.52
CA SER A 8 -1.90 -0.05 -8.61
C SER A 8 -1.68 0.41 -7.18
N HIS A 9 -2.15 -0.39 -6.22
CA HIS A 9 -1.82 -0.24 -4.80
C HIS A 9 -0.58 -1.07 -4.49
N SER A 10 0.25 -0.59 -3.56
CA SER A 10 1.44 -1.30 -3.09
C SER A 10 1.48 -1.31 -1.56
N VAL A 11 1.82 -2.47 -0.99
CA VAL A 11 2.11 -2.59 0.44
C VAL A 11 3.56 -3.03 0.57
N PHE A 12 4.39 -2.18 1.16
CA PHE A 12 5.76 -2.50 1.50
C PHE A 12 5.87 -2.71 3.00
N THR A 13 6.20 -3.94 3.41
CA THR A 13 6.43 -4.25 4.82
C THR A 13 7.92 -4.23 5.12
N CYS A 14 8.34 -3.33 5.98
CA CYS A 14 9.66 -3.31 6.59
C CYS A 14 9.59 -3.97 7.97
N ILE A 15 10.37 -5.02 8.19
CA ILE A 15 10.54 -5.62 9.51
C ILE A 15 11.88 -5.13 10.06
N VAL A 16 11.83 -4.47 11.21
CA VAL A 16 13.01 -3.96 11.91
C VAL A 16 13.21 -4.80 13.14
N GLU A 17 14.37 -5.44 13.22
CA GLU A 17 14.80 -6.19 14.39
C GLU A 17 15.95 -5.44 15.05
N SER A 18 15.86 -5.28 16.36
CA SER A 18 16.89 -4.67 17.20
C SER A 18 17.28 -5.70 18.24
N GLU A 19 18.55 -6.03 18.29
CA GLU A 19 19.14 -6.89 19.29
C GLU A 19 20.17 -6.09 20.09
N TRP A 20 20.12 -6.21 21.42
CA TRP A 20 21.11 -5.60 22.30
C TRP A 20 21.24 -6.39 23.60
N GLU A 21 22.35 -6.21 24.31
CA GLU A 21 22.58 -6.82 25.62
C GLU A 21 22.62 -5.73 26.68
N LYS A 22 22.04 -6.00 27.85
CA LYS A 22 22.19 -5.16 29.05
C LYS A 22 22.33 -6.06 30.26
N ASP A 23 23.37 -5.84 31.05
CA ASP A 23 23.66 -6.62 32.27
C ASP A 23 23.74 -8.14 32.02
N SER A 24 24.37 -8.54 30.89
CA SER A 24 24.46 -9.94 30.42
C SER A 24 23.12 -10.60 30.08
N VAL A 25 22.05 -9.80 29.95
CA VAL A 25 20.74 -10.23 29.49
C VAL A 25 20.55 -9.77 28.03
N PRO A 26 20.32 -10.70 27.08
CA PRO A 26 20.01 -10.34 25.71
C PRO A 26 18.56 -9.87 25.58
N TYR A 27 18.35 -8.86 24.76
CA TYR A 27 17.06 -8.28 24.42
C TYR A 27 16.88 -8.31 22.91
N LEU A 28 15.68 -8.71 22.50
CA LEU A 28 15.24 -8.67 21.11
C LEU A 28 13.97 -7.84 21.03
N ARG A 29 13.95 -6.86 20.13
CA ARG A 29 12.75 -6.11 19.76
C ARG A 29 12.54 -6.24 18.27
N SER A 30 11.41 -6.81 17.88
CA SER A 30 10.96 -6.81 16.49
C SER A 30 9.83 -5.80 16.31
N THR A 31 9.83 -5.09 15.19
CA THR A 31 8.79 -4.12 14.81
C THR A 31 8.45 -4.30 13.35
N ARG A 32 7.16 -4.26 13.02
CA ARG A 32 6.66 -4.32 11.65
C ARG A 32 6.11 -2.95 11.24
N LEU A 33 6.73 -2.35 10.24
CA LEU A 33 6.29 -1.10 9.61
C LEU A 33 5.67 -1.43 8.24
N ASN A 34 4.41 -1.06 8.03
CA ASN A 34 3.77 -1.17 6.73
C ASN A 34 3.70 0.21 6.09
N LEU A 35 4.38 0.39 4.96
CA LEU A 35 4.29 1.56 4.10
C LEU A 35 3.28 1.23 2.99
N VAL A 36 2.10 1.84 3.06
CA VAL A 36 1.00 1.58 2.14
C VAL A 36 0.88 2.75 1.16
N ASP A 37 1.05 2.45 -0.12
CA ASP A 37 0.80 3.39 -1.22
C ASP A 37 -0.48 2.95 -1.96
N LEU A 38 -1.42 3.87 -2.13
CA LEU A 38 -2.70 3.59 -2.77
C LEU A 38 -2.81 4.36 -4.08
N ALA A 39 -3.32 3.68 -5.12
CA ALA A 39 -3.72 4.35 -6.35
C ALA A 39 -4.75 5.46 -6.06
N GLY A 40 -4.73 6.49 -6.90
CA GLY A 40 -5.73 7.56 -6.82
C GLY A 40 -7.10 7.08 -7.29
N SER A 41 -8.18 7.66 -6.73
CA SER A 41 -9.51 7.40 -7.25
C SER A 41 -9.65 7.97 -8.66
N GLU A 42 -10.24 7.18 -9.56
CA GLU A 42 -10.34 7.51 -10.97
C GLU A 42 -11.78 7.84 -11.36
N ARG A 43 -11.98 8.92 -12.12
CA ARG A 43 -13.25 9.16 -12.79
C ARG A 43 -13.40 8.15 -13.94
N THR A 44 -14.52 7.45 -13.97
CA THR A 44 -14.82 6.43 -15.00
C THR A 44 -15.49 7.01 -16.25
N SER A 45 -15.85 8.29 -16.25
CA SER A 45 -16.48 8.97 -17.39
C SER A 45 -15.57 8.90 -18.62
N GLY A 46 -16.01 8.18 -19.66
CA GLY A 46 -15.26 7.99 -20.91
C GLY A 46 -14.22 6.86 -20.89
N ALA A 47 -14.21 6.02 -19.86
CA ALA A 47 -13.45 4.76 -19.86
C ALA A 47 -14.35 3.62 -20.36
N GLU A 48 -13.81 2.76 -21.22
CA GLU A 48 -14.52 1.61 -21.80
C GLU A 48 -13.70 0.32 -21.64
N GLY A 49 -14.37 -0.82 -21.79
CA GLY A 49 -13.75 -2.14 -21.76
C GLY A 49 -12.94 -2.40 -20.48
N ASP A 50 -11.71 -2.87 -20.65
CA ASP A 50 -10.87 -3.27 -19.51
C ASP A 50 -10.42 -2.08 -18.66
N ARG A 51 -10.34 -0.88 -19.25
CA ARG A 51 -9.98 0.33 -18.51
C ARG A 51 -11.07 0.73 -17.52
N LEU A 52 -12.34 0.53 -17.88
CA LEU A 52 -13.48 0.76 -16.98
C LEU A 52 -13.48 -0.25 -15.83
N LYS A 53 -13.20 -1.52 -16.11
CA LYS A 53 -13.10 -2.58 -15.09
C LYS A 53 -11.99 -2.28 -14.09
N GLU A 54 -10.82 -1.89 -14.58
CA GLU A 54 -9.67 -1.53 -13.74
C GLU A 54 -9.98 -0.32 -12.84
N ALA A 55 -10.51 0.77 -13.42
CA ALA A 55 -10.89 1.96 -12.66
C ALA A 55 -11.98 1.67 -11.60
N SER A 56 -12.94 0.79 -11.93
CA SER A 56 -13.96 0.34 -10.98
C SER A 56 -13.35 -0.44 -9.81
N ASN A 57 -12.39 -1.34 -10.07
CA ASN A 57 -11.71 -2.10 -9.04
C ASN A 57 -10.87 -1.21 -8.12
N ILE A 58 -10.15 -0.22 -8.67
CA ILE A 58 -9.40 0.78 -7.90
C ILE A 58 -10.35 1.59 -7.00
N ASN A 59 -11.46 2.08 -7.53
CA ASN A 59 -12.42 2.84 -6.73
C ASN A 59 -13.09 1.97 -5.66
N LYS A 60 -13.33 0.69 -5.96
CA LYS A 60 -13.92 -0.26 -5.02
C LYS A 60 -12.98 -0.57 -3.86
N SER A 61 -11.70 -0.84 -4.12
CA SER A 61 -10.70 -1.06 -3.06
C SER A 61 -10.57 0.16 -2.15
N LEU A 62 -10.59 1.36 -2.74
CA LEU A 62 -10.56 2.62 -1.98
C LEU A 62 -11.84 2.89 -1.16
N TYR A 63 -13.01 2.49 -1.65
CA TYR A 63 -14.28 2.66 -0.93
C TYR A 63 -14.43 1.69 0.25
N THR A 64 -13.75 0.55 0.18
CA THR A 64 -13.84 -0.50 1.21
C THR A 64 -12.93 -0.21 2.42
N LEU A 65 -11.98 0.72 2.29
CA LEU A 65 -11.04 1.15 3.32
C LEU A 65 -11.70 2.11 4.32
#